data_AF-A0A4P6HGS4-F1
#
_entry.id   AF-A0A4P6HGS4-F1
#
_cell.length_a   1.000
_cell.length_b   1.000
_cell.length_c   1.000
_cell.angle_alpha   90.00
_cell.angle_beta   90.00
_cell.angle_gamma   90.00
#
_symmetry.space_group_name_H-M   'P 1'
#
loop_
_entity.id
_entity.type
_entity.pdbx_description
1 polymer ?
#
loop_
_entity_poly.entity_id
_entity_poly.type
_entity_poly.pdbx_seq_one_letter_code
_entity_poly.pdbx_strand_id
1 'polypeptide(L)' 'MKKAHLKKLEKAANFLREVYDDLETEGSDDFDEFGSRLDEAAAAIEDILEDVESASKDDDADEGFEVE' A
#
# COMPACT_ATOMS: atom_id res chain seq x y z
N MET A 1 4.01 -10.56 -8.27
CA MET A 1 4.12 -9.92 -6.94
C MET A 1 4.69 -10.90 -5.92
N LYS A 2 5.75 -10.51 -5.18
CA LYS A 2 6.34 -11.33 -4.11
C LYS A 2 5.32 -11.50 -2.96
N LYS A 3 5.27 -12.68 -2.32
CA LYS A 3 4.34 -13.00 -1.20
C LYS A 3 4.34 -11.95 -0.07
N ALA A 4 5.48 -11.28 0.16
CA ALA A 4 5.60 -10.20 1.13
C ALA A 4 4.75 -8.97 0.78
N HIS A 5 4.70 -8.59 -0.50
CA HIS A 5 3.93 -7.42 -0.97
C HIS A 5 2.43 -7.69 -0.90
N LEU A 6 2.01 -8.93 -1.21
CA LEU A 6 0.63 -9.38 -1.06
C LEU A 6 0.14 -9.25 0.40
N LYS A 7 0.98 -9.62 1.37
CA LYS A 7 0.67 -9.49 2.80
C LYS A 7 0.63 -8.04 3.28
N LYS A 8 1.50 -7.18 2.75
CA LYS A 8 1.47 -5.73 3.04
C LYS A 8 0.18 -5.10 2.46
N LEU A 9 -0.20 -5.48 1.24
CA LEU A 9 -1.43 -5.03 0.57
C LEU A 9 -2.70 -5.47 1.32
N GLU A 10 -2.75 -6.73 1.78
CA GLU A 10 -3.86 -7.23 2.61
C GLU A 10 -4.00 -6.45 3.92
N LYS A 11 -2.90 -6.08 4.56
CA LYS A 11 -2.94 -5.25 5.76
C LYS A 11 -3.49 -3.86 5.49
N ALA A 12 -3.03 -3.20 4.42
CA ALA A 12 -3.54 -1.89 4.04
C ALA A 12 -5.03 -1.93 3.68
N ALA A 13 -5.47 -2.97 2.97
CA ALA A 13 -6.87 -3.17 2.62
C ALA A 13 -7.76 -3.40 3.85
N ASN A 14 -7.28 -4.14 4.85
CA ASN A 14 -8.00 -4.34 6.11
C ASN A 14 -8.09 -3.04 6.92
N PHE A 15 -7.01 -2.25 6.97
CA PHE A 15 -7.02 -0.95 7.64
C PHE A 15 -8.04 0.02 7.02
N LEU A 16 -8.11 0.07 5.68
CA LEU A 16 -9.10 0.90 4.99
C LEU A 16 -10.55 0.46 5.28
N ARG A 17 -10.80 -0.84 5.46
CA ARG A 17 -12.12 -1.33 5.88
C ARG A 17 -12.45 -0.94 7.31
N GLU A 18 -11.50 -1.04 8.24
CA GLU A 18 -11.72 -0.58 9.63
C GLU A 18 -12.03 0.92 9.69
N VAL A 19 -11.27 1.75 8.97
CA VAL A 19 -11.55 3.19 8.89
C VAL A 19 -12.93 3.47 8.29
N TYR A 20 -13.34 2.71 7.26
CA TYR A 20 -14.66 2.84 6.65
C TYR A 20 -15.79 2.42 7.60
N ASP A 21 -15.64 1.29 8.29
CA ASP A 21 -16.61 0.79 9.25
C ASP A 21 -16.74 1.75 10.44
N ASP A 22 -15.62 2.29 10.95
CA ASP A 22 -15.61 3.32 11.99
C ASP A 22 -16.41 4.57 11.56
N LEU A 23 -16.24 5.01 10.31
CA LEU A 23 -16.97 6.15 9.72
C LEU A 23 -18.48 5.89 9.54
N GLU A 24 -18.87 4.66 9.24
CA GLU A 24 -20.29 4.29 9.05
C GLU A 24 -21.03 4.10 10.38
N THR A 25 -20.32 3.65 11.42
CA THR A 25 -20.93 3.21 12.68
C THR A 25 -20.91 4.27 13.78
N GLU A 26 -19.83 5.04 13.89
CA GLU A 26 -19.74 6.14 14.85
C GLU A 26 -20.08 7.44 14.12
N GLY A 27 -21.17 8.11 14.53
CA GLY A 27 -21.46 9.49 14.13
C GLY A 27 -20.44 10.43 14.73
N SER A 28 -19.20 10.31 14.27
CA SER A 28 -18.01 10.77 14.95
C SER A 28 -17.74 12.23 14.62
N ASP A 29 -17.67 13.05 15.67
CA ASP A 29 -17.28 14.45 15.60
C ASP A 29 -15.76 14.64 15.33
N ASP A 30 -14.98 13.56 15.19
CA ASP A 30 -13.51 13.56 15.07
C ASP A 30 -13.01 13.20 13.65
N PHE A 31 -13.57 13.84 12.63
CA PHE A 31 -13.12 13.71 11.23
C PHE A 31 -11.63 14.03 11.02
N ASP A 32 -11.04 14.87 11.88
CA ASP A 32 -9.62 15.21 11.84
C ASP A 32 -8.72 14.00 12.19
N GLU A 33 -9.15 13.16 13.13
CA GLU A 33 -8.44 11.93 13.50
C GLU A 33 -8.55 10.88 12.37
N PHE A 34 -9.73 10.77 11.75
CA PHE A 34 -9.90 9.91 10.58
C PHE A 34 -9.07 10.35 9.38
N GLY A 35 -9.01 11.66 9.09
CA GLY A 35 -8.16 12.21 8.04
C GLY A 35 -6.70 11.85 8.28
N SER A 36 -6.22 11.98 9.52
CA SER A 36 -4.85 11.62 9.90
C SER A 36 -4.56 10.12 9.73
N ARG A 37 -5.49 9.24 10.15
CA ARG A 37 -5.38 7.78 9.98
C ARG A 37 -5.40 7.38 8.49
N LEU A 38 -6.22 8.04 7.68
CA LEU A 38 -6.31 7.78 6.25
C LEU A 38 -5.04 8.22 5.51
N ASP A 39 -4.50 9.38 5.84
CA ASP A 39 -3.24 9.88 5.28
C ASP A 39 -2.08 8.92 5.62
N GLU A 40 -2.04 8.38 6.83
CA GLU A 40 -1.03 7.41 7.25
C GLU A 40 -1.13 6.09 6.46
N ALA A 41 -2.36 5.62 6.18
CA ALA A 41 -2.60 4.46 5.33
C ALA A 41 -2.21 4.71 3.87
N ALA A 42 -2.53 5.90 3.35
CA ALA A 42 -2.17 6.29 1.99
C ALA A 42 -0.65 6.32 1.81
N ALA A 43 0.07 6.95 2.74
CA ALA A 43 1.54 6.97 2.74
C ALA A 43 2.14 5.55 2.80
N ALA A 44 1.59 4.67 3.63
CA ALA A 44 2.05 3.28 3.69
C ALA A 44 1.80 2.52 2.37
N ILE A 45 0.71 2.82 1.65
CA ILE A 45 0.41 2.23 0.34
C ILE A 45 1.35 2.80 -0.73
N GLU A 46 1.63 4.10 -0.73
CA GLU A 46 2.59 4.73 -1.65
C GLU A 46 3.99 4.15 -1.52
N ASP A 47 4.48 3.96 -0.30
CA ASP A 47 5.77 3.31 -0.02
C ASP A 47 5.82 1.87 -0.58
N ILE A 48 4.72 1.11 -0.42
CA ILE A 48 4.60 -0.24 -1.01
C ILE A 48 4.62 -0.20 -2.54
N LEU A 49 3.96 0.79 -3.14
CA LEU A 49 3.90 0.94 -4.59
C LEU A 49 5.26 1.36 -5.16
N GLU A 50 5.99 2.25 -4.49
CA GLU A 50 7.35 2.65 -4.86
C GLU A 50 8.34 1.48 -4.71
N ASP A 51 8.23 0.71 -3.63
CA ASP A 51 8.96 -0.56 -3.42
C ASP A 51 8.71 -1.55 -4.59
N VAL A 52 7.45 -1.68 -5.00
CA VAL A 52 7.04 -2.57 -6.10
C VAL A 52 7.52 -2.07 -7.46
N GLU A 53 7.42 -0.77 -7.72
CA GLU A 53 7.88 -0.15 -8.97
C GLU A 53 9.40 -0.25 -9.09
N SER A 54 10.13 0.02 -8.01
CA SER A 54 11.59 -0.12 -7.94
C SER A 54 12.02 -1.57 -8.15
N ALA A 55 11.37 -2.51 -7.44
CA ALA A 55 11.64 -3.94 -7.61
C ALA A 55 11.26 -4.47 -9.01
N SER A 56 10.37 -3.80 -9.74
CA SER A 56 10.02 -4.16 -11.12
C SER A 56 10.99 -3.57 -12.15
N LYS A 57 11.66 -2.45 -11.84
CA LYS A 57 12.68 -1.83 -12.71
C LYS A 57 14.03 -2.53 -12.64
N ASP A 58 14.36 -3.18 -11.52
CA ASP A 58 15.61 -3.96 -11.38
C ASP A 58 15.57 -5.33 -12.08
N ASP A 59 14.39 -5.92 -12.34
CA ASP A 59 14.27 -7.21 -13.05
C ASP A 59 14.43 -7.08 -14.59
N ASP A 60 14.35 -5.86 -15.17
CA ASP A 60 14.55 -5.60 -16.61
C ASP A 60 16.03 -5.41 -17.00
N ALA A 61 16.96 -5.41 -16.03
CA ALA A 61 18.39 -5.20 -16.28
C ALA A 61 19.18 -6.50 -16.57
N ASP A 62 18.54 -7.67 -16.53
CA ASP A 62 19.20 -8.99 -16.64
C ASP A 62 18.81 -9.80 -17.88
N GLU A 63 18.26 -9.15 -18.92
CA GLU A 63 18.12 -9.72 -20.29
C GLU A 63 19.15 -9.14 -21.27
N GLY A 64 20.38 -8.91 -20.78
CA GLY A 64 21.54 -8.68 -21.64
C GLY A 64 21.91 -9.96 -22.42
N PHE A 65 21.24 -10.19 -23.55
CA PHE A 65 21.52 -11.29 -24.49
C PHE A 65 22.98 -11.26 -24.95
N GLU A 66 23.83 -12.14 -24.41
CA GLU A 66 25.16 -12.40 -24.94
C GLU A 66 25.05 -13.16 -26.27
N VAL A 67 25.53 -12.54 -27.35
CA VAL A 67 25.74 -13.18 -28.65
C VAL A 67 27.22 -13.49 -28.82
N GLU A 68 27.53 -14.78 -28.92
CA GLU A 68 28.83 -15.34 -29.35
C GLU A 68 29.20 -14.94 -30.78
#